data_AF-A0A367ZU76-F1
#
_entry.id   AF-A0A367ZU76-F1
#
_cell.length_a   1.000
_cell.length_b   1.000
_cell.length_c   1.000
_cell.angle_alpha   90.00
_cell.angle_beta   90.00
_cell.angle_gamma   90.00
#
_symmetry.space_group_name_H-M   'P 1'
#
loop_
_entity.id
_entity.type
_entity.pdbx_description
1 polymer ?
#
loop_
_entity_poly.entity_id
_entity_poly.type
_entity_poly.pdbx_seq_one_letter_code
_entity_poly.pdbx_strand_id
1 'polypeptide(L)'
;MTGASVRPRACRARQALLAVVVAVFLLFGLNGRAPAHAGELLPADAIDPGACSLRLDIEGVGTVLACPPAGEAEGNASRLLWQKPGGMVEVIHSVEGMAFVNLLRGDLDGDSSPELVAVARHPSSEDQVPFIFSERRQFACLYPRDDEEEMSLVGLEITLVPAKEGTALCIRNRVDFHRLGPPDLFQSELYRLVGDRLQKIGETLSAATHVHQKMNRAALAFQRGEFLEALRGYEAIPLAELPREAQAEALFNQAEARKYLKDFATADRLYGRLQREFADSPLAEAARRESERLAFRETASAALGLYVDASLLVSRAQWEQALALLNAYLATQPTGPLADHLLLLKGEALIALGRTEEALATLRALLAGFPDSPVRQEAAQHLEELAGDPEESEAPAAGDR
;
A
#
# COMPACT_ATOMS: atom_id res chain seq x y z
N MET A 1 -19.32 10.24 -20.48
CA MET A 1 -19.93 10.14 -19.13
C MET A 1 -19.26 8.99 -18.41
N THR A 2 -18.72 9.30 -17.24
CA THR A 2 -17.52 8.73 -16.60
C THR A 2 -17.57 7.22 -16.31
N GLY A 3 -16.64 6.48 -16.92
CA GLY A 3 -16.31 5.10 -16.58
C GLY A 3 -15.47 5.03 -15.31
N ALA A 4 -16.15 4.87 -14.17
CA ALA A 4 -15.49 4.55 -12.91
C ALA A 4 -15.13 3.07 -12.90
N SER A 5 -13.88 2.77 -13.22
CA SER A 5 -13.22 1.53 -12.82
C SER A 5 -13.46 1.33 -11.31
N VAL A 6 -14.26 0.33 -10.94
CA VAL A 6 -14.43 -0.11 -9.54
C VAL A 6 -13.14 -0.82 -9.13
N ARG A 7 -12.05 -0.05 -9.03
CA ARG A 7 -10.85 -0.43 -8.29
C ARG A 7 -11.22 -0.33 -6.81
N PRO A 8 -10.78 -1.24 -5.93
CA PRO A 8 -10.96 -1.07 -4.51
C PRO A 8 -10.25 0.22 -4.06
N ARG A 9 -11.04 1.27 -3.85
CA ARG A 9 -10.59 2.57 -3.32
C ARG A 9 -9.86 2.44 -1.98
N ALA A 10 -9.96 1.31 -1.28
CA ALA A 10 -9.34 1.09 0.03
C ALA A 10 -7.81 1.16 0.00
N CYS A 11 -7.17 0.52 -0.99
CA CYS A 11 -5.71 0.44 -1.06
C CYS A 11 -5.09 1.78 -1.50
N ARG A 12 -5.74 2.47 -2.46
CA ARG A 12 -5.37 3.84 -2.84
C ARG A 12 -5.72 4.88 -1.78
N ALA A 13 -6.78 4.71 -0.99
CA ALA A 13 -7.11 5.65 0.08
C ALA A 13 -6.06 5.59 1.21
N ARG A 14 -5.55 4.41 1.57
CA ARG A 14 -4.42 4.29 2.51
C ARG A 14 -3.12 4.83 1.91
N GLN A 15 -2.80 4.52 0.65
CA GLN A 15 -1.61 5.07 -0.03
C GLN A 15 -1.69 6.58 -0.29
N ALA A 16 -2.88 7.13 -0.56
CA ALA A 16 -3.10 8.57 -0.76
C ALA A 16 -3.19 9.33 0.57
N LEU A 17 -3.72 8.72 1.64
CA LEU A 17 -3.65 9.30 2.99
C LEU A 17 -2.19 9.28 3.49
N LEU A 18 -1.42 8.24 3.15
CA LEU A 18 0.03 8.19 3.42
C LEU A 18 0.79 9.24 2.61
N ALA A 19 0.45 9.46 1.33
CA ALA A 19 1.02 10.52 0.52
C ALA A 19 0.63 11.92 1.01
N VAL A 20 -0.58 12.10 1.59
CA VAL A 20 -1.00 13.36 2.22
C VAL A 20 -0.31 13.56 3.58
N VAL A 21 -0.11 12.51 4.38
CA VAL A 21 0.67 12.60 5.62
C VAL A 21 2.13 12.93 5.32
N VAL A 22 2.75 12.29 4.32
CA VAL A 22 4.12 12.57 3.86
C VAL A 22 4.23 13.95 3.17
N ALA A 23 3.22 14.40 2.42
CA ALA A 23 3.20 15.75 1.83
C ALA A 23 2.99 16.85 2.88
N VAL A 24 2.26 16.57 3.96
CA VAL A 24 2.14 17.46 5.13
C VAL A 24 3.48 17.57 5.87
N PHE A 25 4.31 16.52 5.88
CA PHE A 25 5.69 16.56 6.38
C PHE A 25 6.63 17.47 5.57
N LEU A 26 6.35 17.73 4.29
CA LEU A 26 7.20 18.55 3.41
C LEU A 26 6.73 20.00 3.26
N LEU A 27 5.49 20.35 3.62
CA LEU A 27 4.88 21.65 3.29
C LEU A 27 4.63 22.62 4.46
N PHE A 28 4.87 22.23 5.72
CA PHE A 28 4.68 23.11 6.88
C PHE A 28 5.98 23.48 7.59
N GLY A 29 6.97 23.97 6.84
CA GLY A 29 7.92 24.93 7.37
C GLY A 29 7.46 26.32 6.95
N LEU A 30 6.80 27.07 7.84
CA LEU A 30 6.83 28.54 7.90
C LEU A 30 5.86 29.05 9.00
N ASN A 31 6.45 29.74 9.99
CA ASN A 31 5.84 30.52 11.07
C ASN A 31 5.38 29.76 12.33
N GLY A 32 6.35 29.12 12.99
CA GLY A 32 6.36 28.82 14.42
C GLY A 32 7.81 28.79 14.88
N ARG A 33 8.09 29.11 16.14
CA ARG A 33 9.44 29.00 16.72
C ARG A 33 9.94 27.56 16.50
N ALA A 34 11.18 27.40 16.02
CA ALA A 34 11.71 26.08 15.67
C ALA A 34 11.55 25.09 16.84
N PRO A 35 11.12 23.84 16.59
CA PRO A 35 11.05 22.84 17.64
C PRO A 35 12.45 22.65 18.27
N ALA A 36 12.48 22.41 19.58
CA ALA A 36 13.69 22.07 20.32
C ALA A 36 14.48 20.98 19.58
N HIS A 37 15.76 21.23 19.33
CA HIS A 37 16.61 20.34 18.56
C HIS A 37 17.04 19.14 19.43
N ALA A 38 17.18 17.97 18.80
CA ALA A 38 17.76 16.81 19.47
C ALA A 38 19.12 17.18 20.09
N GLY A 39 19.33 16.80 21.36
CA GLY A 39 20.52 17.18 22.14
C GLY A 39 20.38 18.49 22.94
N GLU A 40 19.24 19.18 22.86
CA GLU A 40 18.97 20.34 23.73
C GLU A 40 18.85 19.93 25.20
N LEU A 41 19.58 20.62 26.08
CA LEU A 41 19.57 20.38 27.52
C LEU A 41 18.56 21.29 28.22
N LEU A 42 17.67 20.68 29.00
CA LEU A 42 16.67 21.37 29.80
C LEU A 42 16.98 21.24 31.31
N PRO A 43 16.74 22.29 32.11
CA PRO A 43 16.79 22.17 33.56
C PRO A 43 15.72 21.20 34.04
N ALA A 44 16.04 20.36 35.03
CA ALA A 44 15.11 19.35 35.60
C ALA A 44 13.77 19.97 36.03
N ASP A 45 13.84 21.16 36.60
CA ASP A 45 12.74 21.90 37.20
C ASP A 45 11.80 22.52 36.14
N ALA A 46 12.23 22.56 34.87
CA ALA A 46 11.45 23.08 33.75
C ALA A 46 10.44 22.05 33.20
N ILE A 47 10.52 20.81 33.65
CA ILE A 47 9.64 19.73 33.19
C ILE A 47 8.68 19.40 34.31
N ASP A 48 7.40 19.70 34.11
CA ASP A 48 6.34 19.20 34.99
C ASP A 48 6.14 17.69 34.72
N PRO A 49 6.54 16.79 35.64
CA PRO A 49 6.39 15.36 35.43
C PRO A 49 4.92 14.94 35.36
N GLY A 50 4.00 15.73 35.93
CA GLY A 50 2.55 15.53 35.85
C GLY A 50 1.96 15.88 34.49
N ALA A 51 2.71 16.57 33.62
CA ALA A 51 2.30 16.89 32.27
C ALA A 51 2.71 15.82 31.23
N CYS A 52 3.63 14.91 31.57
CA CYS A 52 4.09 13.88 30.63
C CYS A 52 3.11 12.71 30.56
N SER A 53 2.84 12.23 29.34
CA SER A 53 1.84 11.19 29.07
C SER A 53 2.37 9.78 29.28
N LEU A 54 3.70 9.57 29.16
CA LEU A 54 4.35 8.26 29.30
C LEU A 54 5.69 8.38 30.01
N ARG A 55 6.06 7.33 30.74
CA ARG A 55 7.32 7.20 31.49
C ARG A 55 7.87 5.79 31.36
N LEU A 56 9.16 5.66 31.10
CA LEU A 56 9.91 4.41 31.10
C LEU A 56 11.20 4.56 31.90
N ASP A 57 11.31 3.86 33.03
CA ASP A 57 12.52 3.83 33.85
C ASP A 57 13.46 2.72 33.37
N ILE A 58 14.73 3.08 33.11
CA ILE A 58 15.77 2.19 32.62
C ILE A 58 16.89 2.13 33.66
N GLU A 59 17.05 0.95 34.27
CA GLU A 59 18.03 0.73 35.34
C GLU A 59 19.44 1.13 34.89
N GLY A 60 20.09 2.01 35.67
CA GLY A 60 21.44 2.51 35.40
C GLY A 60 21.56 3.54 34.27
N VAL A 61 20.52 3.74 33.45
CA VAL A 61 20.54 4.66 32.30
C VAL A 61 19.74 5.95 32.57
N GLY A 62 18.67 5.87 33.37
CA GLY A 62 17.81 7.01 33.68
C GLY A 62 16.35 6.78 33.28
N THR A 63 15.61 7.86 33.07
CA THR A 63 14.19 7.79 32.72
C THR A 63 13.94 8.43 31.36
N VAL A 64 13.17 7.75 30.52
CA VAL A 64 12.63 8.32 29.28
C VAL A 64 11.20 8.82 29.54
N LEU A 65 10.91 10.04 29.13
CA LEU A 65 9.61 10.70 29.29
C LEU A 65 9.07 11.08 27.92
N ALA A 66 7.80 10.78 27.66
CA ALA A 66 7.10 11.32 26.51
C ALA A 66 6.11 12.38 26.99
N CYS A 67 6.25 13.59 26.49
CA CYS A 67 5.46 14.73 26.93
C CYS A 67 4.67 15.29 25.73
N PRO A 68 3.36 15.55 25.91
CA PRO A 68 2.51 16.12 24.86
C PRO A 68 2.92 17.57 24.54
N PRO A 69 2.34 18.19 23.50
CA PRO A 69 2.63 19.58 23.15
C PRO A 69 2.35 20.53 24.32
N ALA A 70 3.33 21.36 24.67
CA ALA A 70 3.22 22.31 25.77
C ALA A 70 2.51 23.60 25.34
N GLY A 71 1.17 23.53 25.19
CA GLY A 71 0.32 24.69 24.92
C GLY A 71 0.62 25.47 23.63
N GLU A 72 -0.09 26.58 23.40
CA GLU A 72 -0.01 27.37 22.15
C GLU A 72 1.36 28.05 21.92
N ALA A 73 2.22 28.13 22.93
CA ALA A 73 3.45 28.92 22.91
C ALA A 73 4.73 28.14 22.52
N GLU A 74 4.76 26.80 22.67
CA GLU A 74 5.96 25.96 22.44
C GLU A 74 5.92 25.11 21.16
N GLY A 75 4.95 25.36 20.28
CA GLY A 75 4.77 24.59 19.06
C GLY A 75 3.96 23.32 19.31
N ASN A 76 3.31 22.80 18.26
CA ASN A 76 2.38 21.67 18.34
C ASN A 76 3.09 20.30 18.35
N ALA A 77 4.29 20.24 18.97
CA ALA A 77 5.18 19.10 18.93
C ALA A 77 5.17 18.33 20.25
N SER A 78 5.00 17.01 20.17
CA SER A 78 5.28 16.12 21.30
C SER A 78 6.78 15.88 21.41
N ARG A 79 7.30 15.83 22.63
CA ARG A 79 8.74 15.65 22.90
C ARG A 79 9.01 14.34 23.62
N LEU A 80 10.11 13.70 23.24
CA LEU A 80 10.71 12.57 23.93
C LEU A 80 11.96 13.06 24.65
N LEU A 81 12.02 12.88 25.96
CA LEU A 81 13.05 13.44 26.83
C LEU A 81 13.78 12.31 27.58
N TRP A 82 15.09 12.48 27.80
CA TRP A 82 15.92 11.61 28.63
C TRP A 82 16.35 12.34 29.90
N GLN A 83 15.81 11.92 31.04
CA GLN A 83 16.27 12.34 32.35
C GLN A 83 17.41 11.43 32.83
N LYS A 84 18.63 11.96 32.82
CA LYS A 84 19.85 11.27 33.22
C LYS A 84 19.93 11.08 34.74
N PRO A 85 20.64 10.06 35.24
CA PRO A 85 21.00 9.94 36.64
C PRO A 85 21.74 11.21 37.08
N GLY A 86 21.22 11.92 38.08
CA GLY A 86 21.73 13.23 38.50
C GLY A 86 20.88 14.43 38.07
N GLY A 87 19.76 14.22 37.38
CA GLY A 87 18.70 15.21 37.19
C GLY A 87 18.78 16.04 35.91
N MET A 88 19.85 15.94 35.12
CA MET A 88 19.92 16.59 33.81
C MET A 88 18.90 15.98 32.84
N VAL A 89 18.21 16.81 32.06
CA VAL A 89 17.27 16.34 31.04
C VAL A 89 17.69 16.78 29.65
N GLU A 90 17.59 15.86 28.69
CA GLU A 90 17.96 16.06 27.29
C GLU A 90 16.78 15.74 26.37
N VAL A 91 16.58 16.54 25.32
CA VAL A 91 15.59 16.24 24.28
C VAL A 91 16.15 15.17 23.35
N ILE A 92 15.55 13.98 23.35
CA ILE A 92 15.89 12.89 22.42
C ILE A 92 15.31 13.19 21.03
N HIS A 93 14.02 13.52 20.97
CA HIS A 93 13.28 13.66 19.71
C HIS A 93 12.03 14.53 19.87
N SER A 94 11.61 15.18 18.78
CA SER A 94 10.41 16.00 18.71
C SER A 94 9.60 15.62 17.48
N VAL A 95 8.30 15.43 17.63
CA VAL A 95 7.39 15.06 16.53
C VAL A 95 6.21 16.01 16.48
N GLU A 96 6.01 16.66 15.34
CA GLU A 96 4.89 17.57 15.10
C GLU A 96 3.61 16.83 14.72
N GLY A 97 2.47 17.27 15.25
CA GLY A 97 1.15 16.74 14.88
C GLY A 97 0.85 15.32 15.36
N MET A 98 1.78 14.63 16.00
CA MET A 98 1.58 13.31 16.60
C MET A 98 1.77 13.34 18.12
N ALA A 99 1.17 12.36 18.79
CA ALA A 99 1.40 12.09 20.20
C ALA A 99 2.05 10.73 20.39
N PHE A 100 3.02 10.65 21.31
CA PHE A 100 3.55 9.36 21.75
C PHE A 100 2.49 8.63 22.57
N VAL A 101 2.16 7.40 22.15
CA VAL A 101 1.12 6.55 22.73
C VAL A 101 1.67 5.31 23.42
N ASN A 102 2.95 4.97 23.19
CA ASN A 102 3.62 3.89 23.89
C ASN A 102 5.14 4.09 23.94
N LEU A 103 5.79 3.54 24.98
CA LEU A 103 7.25 3.42 25.08
C LEU A 103 7.58 1.94 25.36
N LEU A 104 8.31 1.32 24.44
CA LEU A 104 8.71 -0.08 24.53
C LEU A 104 10.23 -0.18 24.58
N ARG A 105 10.74 -1.27 25.14
CA ARG A 105 12.17 -1.53 25.25
C ARG A 105 12.47 -2.99 24.95
N GLY A 106 13.41 -3.25 24.06
CA GLY A 106 13.83 -4.61 23.73
C GLY A 106 15.06 -4.64 22.84
N ASP A 107 15.81 -5.72 22.95
CA ASP A 107 17.02 -5.98 22.16
C ASP A 107 16.63 -6.38 20.73
N LEU A 108 16.61 -5.42 19.82
CA LEU A 108 16.13 -5.60 18.44
C LEU A 108 17.21 -6.09 17.49
N ASP A 109 18.48 -5.98 17.84
CA ASP A 109 19.60 -6.44 17.00
C ASP A 109 20.35 -7.67 17.56
N GLY A 110 20.03 -8.06 18.79
CA GLY A 110 20.62 -9.23 19.47
C GLY A 110 21.96 -8.95 20.13
N ASP A 111 22.35 -7.68 20.29
CA ASP A 111 23.64 -7.29 20.85
C ASP A 111 23.67 -7.26 22.39
N SER A 112 22.55 -7.60 23.04
CA SER A 112 22.31 -7.53 24.49
C SER A 112 22.22 -6.12 25.08
N SER A 113 22.11 -5.08 24.25
CA SER A 113 21.71 -3.73 24.64
C SER A 113 20.37 -3.39 24.01
N PRO A 114 19.31 -3.22 24.82
CA PRO A 114 18.01 -2.89 24.29
C PRO A 114 17.96 -1.56 23.55
N GLU A 115 17.12 -1.51 22.52
CA GLU A 115 16.64 -0.30 21.89
C GLU A 115 15.38 0.20 22.59
N LEU A 116 15.22 1.52 22.58
CA LEU A 116 13.98 2.19 22.91
C LEU A 116 13.12 2.30 21.64
N VAL A 117 11.87 1.87 21.72
CA VAL A 117 10.87 2.09 20.66
C VAL A 117 9.79 3.03 21.19
N ALA A 118 9.80 4.28 20.72
CA ALA A 118 8.73 5.23 20.98
C ALA A 118 7.68 5.13 19.88
N VAL A 119 6.44 4.84 20.25
CA VAL A 119 5.34 4.69 19.29
C VAL A 119 4.52 5.97 19.27
N ALA A 120 4.40 6.59 18.11
CA ALA A 120 3.61 7.80 17.92
C ALA A 120 2.35 7.52 17.08
N ARG A 121 1.34 8.37 17.24
CA ARG A 121 0.07 8.31 16.49
C ARG A 121 -0.46 9.71 16.24
N HIS A 122 -0.98 9.95 15.04
CA HIS A 122 -1.71 11.18 14.73
C HIS A 122 -3.11 11.15 15.38
N PRO A 123 -3.62 12.25 15.99
CA PRO A 123 -4.91 12.25 16.68
C PRO A 123 -6.12 11.83 15.84
N SER A 124 -6.06 12.08 14.52
CA SER A 124 -7.14 11.72 13.58
C SER A 124 -6.97 10.35 12.92
N SER A 125 -5.95 9.57 13.29
CA SER A 125 -5.68 8.25 12.72
C SER A 125 -5.52 7.21 13.81
N GLU A 126 -5.89 5.97 13.50
CA GLU A 126 -5.59 4.80 14.33
C GLU A 126 -4.17 4.27 14.08
N ASP A 127 -3.56 4.70 12.98
CA ASP A 127 -2.26 4.24 12.52
C ASP A 127 -1.12 4.79 13.41
N GLN A 128 -0.24 3.88 13.80
CA GLN A 128 0.91 4.10 14.67
C GLN A 128 2.21 4.01 13.87
N VAL A 129 3.21 4.78 14.29
CA VAL A 129 4.55 4.83 13.68
C VAL A 129 5.60 4.59 14.77
N PRO A 130 6.57 3.68 14.57
CA PRO A 130 7.65 3.45 15.51
C PRO A 130 8.84 4.39 15.25
N PHE A 131 9.42 4.92 16.33
CA PHE A 131 10.71 5.58 16.35
C PHE A 131 11.65 4.74 17.22
N ILE A 132 12.81 4.35 16.69
CA ILE A 132 13.74 3.43 17.35
C ILE A 132 15.02 4.18 17.69
N PHE A 133 15.47 4.08 18.94
CA PHE A 133 16.65 4.78 19.45
C PHE A 133 17.62 3.81 20.13
N SER A 134 18.92 4.02 19.90
CA SER A 134 19.97 3.18 20.48
C SER A 134 20.38 3.66 21.87
N GLU A 135 20.21 2.84 22.91
CA GLU A 135 20.73 3.15 24.24
C GLU A 135 22.27 3.28 24.25
N ARG A 136 22.98 2.45 23.46
CA ARG A 136 24.45 2.51 23.34
C ARG A 136 24.96 3.82 22.75
N ARG A 137 24.19 4.40 21.83
CA ARG A 137 24.53 5.65 21.14
C ARG A 137 23.80 6.85 21.74
N GLN A 138 23.57 6.85 23.06
CA GLN A 138 22.94 7.97 23.79
C GLN A 138 21.58 8.36 23.21
N PHE A 139 20.74 7.38 22.90
CA PHE A 139 19.43 7.54 22.26
C PHE A 139 19.48 8.22 20.88
N ALA A 140 20.55 8.03 20.11
CA ALA A 140 20.53 8.39 18.69
C ALA A 140 19.39 7.64 17.97
N CYS A 141 18.64 8.36 17.13
CA CYS A 141 17.57 7.78 16.31
C CYS A 141 18.18 6.84 15.26
N LEU A 142 17.73 5.59 15.25
CA LEU A 142 18.07 4.58 14.26
C LEU A 142 16.99 4.44 13.18
N TYR A 143 15.73 4.73 13.53
CA TYR A 143 14.59 4.59 12.63
C TYR A 143 13.46 5.56 13.00
N PRO A 144 12.77 6.19 12.04
CA PRO A 144 13.10 6.23 10.61
C PRO A 144 14.41 7.01 10.36
N ARG A 145 15.03 6.80 9.20
CA ARG A 145 16.26 7.52 8.81
C ARG A 145 15.92 8.78 8.01
N ASP A 146 16.72 9.83 8.19
CA ASP A 146 16.54 11.11 7.49
C ASP A 146 16.88 11.04 5.99
N ASP A 147 17.67 10.04 5.57
CA ASP A 147 18.24 9.93 4.22
C ASP A 147 17.50 8.97 3.29
N GLU A 148 16.43 8.32 3.76
CA GLU A 148 15.72 7.31 2.99
C GLU A 148 14.30 7.79 2.64
N GLU A 149 13.98 7.81 1.34
CA GLU A 149 12.59 7.86 0.84
C GLU A 149 11.80 6.59 1.21
N GLU A 150 12.35 5.69 2.03
CA GLU A 150 11.66 4.50 2.50
C GLU A 150 10.45 4.89 3.32
N MET A 151 9.29 4.40 2.88
CA MET A 151 8.04 4.55 3.59
C MET A 151 8.20 4.04 5.03
N SER A 152 7.96 4.93 6.00
CA SER A 152 7.97 4.56 7.41
C SER A 152 6.99 3.41 7.67
N LEU A 153 7.37 2.48 8.55
CA LEU A 153 6.50 1.39 8.97
C LEU A 153 5.28 1.99 9.67
N VAL A 154 4.11 1.54 9.22
CA VAL A 154 2.82 1.96 9.79
C VAL A 154 2.03 0.72 10.19
N GLY A 155 1.49 0.76 11.41
CA GLY A 155 0.76 -0.34 12.02
C GLY A 155 -0.46 0.14 12.80
N LEU A 156 -1.53 -0.66 12.88
CA LEU A 156 -2.60 -0.39 13.84
C LEU A 156 -2.16 -0.63 15.29
N GLU A 157 -1.25 -1.59 15.47
CA GLU A 157 -0.69 -1.95 16.77
C GLU A 157 0.80 -2.29 16.59
N ILE A 158 1.64 -1.65 17.41
CA ILE A 158 3.08 -1.87 17.44
C ILE A 158 3.45 -2.44 18.81
N THR A 159 4.09 -3.61 18.80
CA THR A 159 4.48 -4.35 20.00
C THR A 159 5.87 -4.95 19.86
N LEU A 160 6.43 -5.42 20.97
CA LEU A 160 7.65 -6.21 21.00
C LEU A 160 7.31 -7.66 21.35
N VAL A 161 7.88 -8.61 20.61
CA VAL A 161 7.66 -10.05 20.85
C VAL A 161 8.99 -10.80 20.99
N PRO A 162 9.08 -11.84 21.84
CA PRO A 162 10.28 -12.67 21.92
C PRO A 162 10.61 -13.32 20.58
N ALA A 163 11.89 -13.30 20.19
CA ALA A 163 12.41 -13.93 18.99
C ALA A 163 13.54 -14.93 19.34
N LYS A 164 14.01 -15.70 18.34
CA LYS A 164 15.10 -16.67 18.55
C LYS A 164 16.40 -16.01 19.01
N GLU A 165 16.68 -14.80 18.52
CA GLU A 165 17.82 -13.99 18.93
C GLU A 165 17.25 -12.62 19.29
N GLY A 166 17.11 -12.36 20.60
CA GLY A 166 16.57 -11.11 21.14
C GLY A 166 15.05 -10.96 21.00
N THR A 167 14.65 -9.77 20.59
CA THR A 167 13.27 -9.29 20.49
C THR A 167 12.99 -8.90 19.05
N ALA A 168 11.75 -9.09 18.59
CA ALA A 168 11.32 -8.59 17.29
C ALA A 168 10.28 -7.48 17.47
N LEU A 169 10.35 -6.47 16.61
CA LEU A 169 9.31 -5.49 16.45
C LEU A 169 8.15 -6.12 15.66
N CYS A 170 6.98 -6.16 16.27
CA CYS A 170 5.76 -6.70 15.66
C CYS A 170 4.86 -5.55 15.23
N ILE A 171 4.61 -5.45 13.93
CA ILE A 171 3.67 -4.51 13.32
C ILE A 171 2.42 -5.28 12.93
N ARG A 172 1.29 -4.96 13.55
CA ARG A 172 0.02 -5.62 13.28
C ARG A 172 -0.93 -4.70 12.53
N ASN A 173 -1.43 -5.20 11.41
CA ASN A 173 -2.30 -4.48 10.48
C ASN A 173 -3.59 -5.24 10.21
N ARG A 174 -4.69 -4.50 10.03
CA ARG A 174 -5.97 -5.06 9.59
C ARG A 174 -5.93 -5.31 8.08
N VAL A 175 -6.33 -6.51 7.68
CA VAL A 175 -6.57 -6.92 6.30
C VAL A 175 -8.05 -6.75 6.00
N ASP A 176 -8.38 -5.77 5.15
CA ASP A 176 -9.74 -5.25 4.91
C ASP A 176 -10.13 -5.17 3.42
N PHE A 177 -9.70 -6.15 2.62
CA PHE A 177 -10.10 -6.26 1.21
C PHE A 177 -11.61 -6.49 1.04
N HIS A 178 -12.20 -7.25 1.94
CA HIS A 178 -13.62 -7.47 2.10
C HIS A 178 -14.15 -6.60 3.23
N ARG A 179 -15.18 -5.79 2.96
CA ARG A 179 -15.66 -4.74 3.85
C ARG A 179 -16.89 -5.12 4.69
N LEU A 180 -17.39 -6.36 4.58
CA LEU A 180 -18.52 -6.75 5.41
C LEU A 180 -18.03 -7.28 6.74
N GLY A 181 -18.35 -6.51 7.79
CA GLY A 181 -18.50 -6.94 9.17
C GLY A 181 -17.27 -7.50 9.90
N PRO A 182 -17.21 -7.35 11.22
CA PRO A 182 -16.26 -8.10 12.05
C PRO A 182 -16.56 -9.63 12.01
N PRO A 183 -15.62 -10.48 12.45
CA PRO A 183 -14.31 -10.12 12.96
C PRO A 183 -13.30 -9.85 11.83
N ASP A 184 -12.39 -8.93 12.13
CA ASP A 184 -11.30 -8.54 11.24
C ASP A 184 -10.26 -9.66 11.11
N LEU A 185 -9.61 -9.73 9.95
CA LEU A 185 -8.38 -10.49 9.76
C LEU A 185 -7.20 -9.58 10.04
N PHE A 186 -6.22 -10.05 10.80
CA PHE A 186 -4.99 -9.29 11.08
C PHE A 186 -3.79 -9.98 10.46
N GLN A 187 -2.88 -9.19 9.92
CA GLN A 187 -1.54 -9.59 9.53
C GLN A 187 -0.55 -9.00 10.53
N SER A 188 0.28 -9.85 11.12
CA SER A 188 1.39 -9.45 11.98
C SER A 188 2.69 -9.68 11.24
N GLU A 189 3.48 -8.63 11.09
CA GLU A 189 4.80 -8.65 10.47
C GLU A 189 5.87 -8.46 11.54
N LEU A 190 6.92 -9.26 11.49
CA LEU A 190 8.01 -9.26 12.45
C LEU A 190 9.25 -8.68 11.80
N TYR A 191 9.87 -7.73 12.49
CA TYR A 191 11.06 -7.01 12.05
C TYR A 191 12.17 -7.14 13.08
N ARG A 192 13.40 -7.15 12.58
CA ARG A 192 14.63 -7.09 13.36
C ARG A 192 15.46 -5.91 12.91
N LEU A 193 16.22 -5.32 13.82
CA LEU A 193 17.22 -4.32 13.49
C LEU A 193 18.51 -5.02 13.01
N VAL A 194 18.98 -4.70 11.81
CA VAL A 194 20.23 -5.20 11.23
C VAL A 194 21.06 -4.00 10.79
N GLY A 195 22.07 -3.66 11.57
CA GLY A 195 22.72 -2.35 11.48
C GLY A 195 21.73 -1.27 11.88
N ASP A 196 21.57 -0.23 11.07
CA ASP A 196 20.60 0.85 11.33
C ASP A 196 19.36 0.69 10.42
N ARG A 197 18.95 -0.55 10.10
CA ARG A 197 17.81 -0.85 9.23
C ARG A 197 16.91 -1.95 9.78
N LEU A 198 15.60 -1.81 9.57
CA LEU A 198 14.62 -2.84 9.90
C LEU A 198 14.49 -3.85 8.76
N GLN A 199 14.77 -5.11 9.04
CA GLN A 199 14.56 -6.21 8.12
C GLN A 199 13.36 -7.04 8.55
N LYS A 200 12.41 -7.28 7.63
CA LYS A 200 11.29 -8.21 7.86
C LYS A 200 11.82 -9.64 7.96
N ILE A 201 11.61 -10.28 9.10
CA ILE A 201 12.05 -11.66 9.39
C ILE A 201 10.91 -12.68 9.39
N GLY A 202 9.66 -12.21 9.37
CA GLY A 202 8.51 -13.10 9.34
C GLY A 202 7.19 -12.36 9.18
N GLU A 203 6.16 -13.13 8.88
CA GLU A 203 4.78 -12.67 8.88
C GLU A 203 3.84 -13.81 9.25
N THR A 204 2.71 -13.45 9.88
CA THR A 204 1.65 -14.38 10.24
C THR A 204 0.29 -13.72 10.05
N LEU A 205 -0.72 -14.55 9.80
CA LEU A 205 -2.12 -14.11 9.79
C LEU A 205 -2.81 -14.64 11.04
N SER A 206 -3.69 -13.83 11.63
CA SER A 206 -4.60 -14.31 12.67
C SER A 206 -5.45 -15.47 12.15
N ALA A 207 -5.89 -16.35 13.05
CA ALA A 207 -6.77 -17.45 12.69
C ALA A 207 -8.04 -16.92 11.99
N ALA A 208 -8.39 -17.52 10.85
CA ALA A 208 -9.58 -17.17 10.07
C ALA A 208 -10.63 -18.25 10.25
N THR A 209 -11.37 -18.16 11.34
CA THR A 209 -12.46 -19.11 11.65
C THR A 209 -13.78 -18.60 11.09
N HIS A 210 -13.98 -17.28 11.08
CA HIS A 210 -15.19 -16.64 10.57
C HIS A 210 -15.15 -16.46 9.04
N VAL A 211 -16.33 -16.44 8.41
CA VAL A 211 -16.47 -16.32 6.95
C VAL A 211 -15.83 -15.04 6.40
N HIS A 212 -16.01 -13.88 7.05
CA HIS A 212 -15.37 -12.62 6.63
C HIS A 212 -13.83 -12.66 6.71
N GLN A 213 -13.27 -13.33 7.72
CA GLN A 213 -11.81 -13.53 7.82
C GLN A 213 -11.30 -14.43 6.70
N LYS A 214 -12.05 -15.48 6.36
CA LYS A 214 -11.72 -16.38 5.23
C LYS A 214 -11.79 -15.63 3.90
N MET A 215 -12.80 -14.79 3.69
CA MET A 215 -12.90 -13.92 2.52
C MET A 215 -11.71 -12.96 2.43
N ASN A 216 -11.37 -12.29 3.53
CA ASN A 216 -10.19 -11.40 3.59
C ASN A 216 -8.87 -12.14 3.32
N ARG A 217 -8.74 -13.38 3.80
CA ARG A 217 -7.56 -14.21 3.56
C ARG A 217 -7.45 -14.62 2.09
N ALA A 218 -8.55 -15.07 1.49
CA ALA A 218 -8.60 -15.42 0.08
C ALA A 218 -8.32 -14.18 -0.81
N ALA A 219 -8.86 -13.02 -0.43
CA ALA A 219 -8.58 -11.75 -1.10
C ALA A 219 -7.12 -11.33 -0.99
N LEU A 220 -6.49 -11.50 0.18
CA LEU A 220 -5.06 -11.21 0.36
C LEU A 220 -4.20 -12.12 -0.54
N ALA A 221 -4.48 -13.42 -0.57
CA ALA A 221 -3.81 -14.35 -1.48
C ALA A 221 -3.99 -13.92 -2.95
N PHE A 222 -5.18 -13.47 -3.33
CA PHE A 222 -5.45 -12.95 -4.66
C PHE A 222 -4.58 -11.73 -4.99
N GLN A 223 -4.49 -10.76 -4.07
CA GLN A 223 -3.66 -9.56 -4.25
C GLN A 223 -2.18 -9.90 -4.40
N ARG A 224 -1.70 -10.91 -3.67
CA ARG A 224 -0.33 -11.45 -3.80
C ARG A 224 -0.09 -12.20 -5.11
N GLY A 225 -1.14 -12.49 -5.88
CA GLY A 225 -1.06 -13.28 -7.12
C GLY A 225 -1.03 -14.79 -6.89
N GLU A 226 -1.33 -15.22 -5.67
CA GLU A 226 -1.44 -16.62 -5.28
C GLU A 226 -2.83 -17.16 -5.67
N PHE A 227 -3.15 -17.10 -6.96
CA PHE A 227 -4.53 -17.29 -7.46
C PHE A 227 -5.11 -18.67 -7.13
N LEU A 228 -4.28 -19.72 -7.05
CA LEU A 228 -4.73 -21.05 -6.64
C LEU A 228 -5.14 -21.08 -5.17
N GLU A 229 -4.39 -20.40 -4.30
CA GLU A 229 -4.72 -20.33 -2.87
C GLU A 229 -5.94 -19.44 -2.63
N ALA A 230 -6.03 -18.32 -3.35
CA ALA A 230 -7.22 -17.47 -3.37
C ALA A 230 -8.47 -18.27 -3.76
N LEU A 231 -8.41 -19.03 -4.85
CA LEU A 231 -9.51 -19.85 -5.34
C LEU A 231 -9.95 -20.88 -4.29
N ARG A 232 -9.01 -21.64 -3.72
CA ARG A 232 -9.28 -22.61 -2.65
C ARG A 232 -9.94 -21.93 -1.44
N GLY A 233 -9.42 -20.75 -1.07
CA GLY A 233 -9.93 -19.94 0.01
C GLY A 233 -11.40 -19.57 -0.21
N TYR A 234 -11.76 -19.08 -1.40
CA TYR A 234 -13.15 -18.73 -1.70
C TYR A 234 -14.06 -19.95 -1.87
N GLU A 235 -13.59 -21.05 -2.45
CA GLU A 235 -14.39 -22.28 -2.63
C GLU A 235 -14.70 -22.99 -1.30
N ALA A 236 -13.87 -22.79 -0.28
CA ALA A 236 -14.09 -23.31 1.07
C ALA A 236 -15.16 -22.55 1.86
N ILE A 237 -15.72 -21.46 1.31
CA ILE A 237 -16.71 -20.62 1.99
C ILE A 237 -18.12 -21.09 1.64
N PRO A 238 -18.96 -21.44 2.62
CA PRO A 238 -20.34 -21.83 2.35
C PRO A 238 -21.16 -20.61 1.91
N LEU A 239 -21.28 -20.39 0.59
CA LEU A 239 -21.97 -19.22 0.03
C LEU A 239 -23.39 -19.05 0.58
N ALA A 240 -24.11 -20.14 0.86
CA ALA A 240 -25.47 -20.09 1.39
C ALA A 240 -25.59 -19.39 2.76
N GLU A 241 -24.51 -19.32 3.53
CA GLU A 241 -24.47 -18.69 4.87
C GLU A 241 -24.09 -17.21 4.81
N LEU A 242 -23.67 -16.71 3.64
CA LEU A 242 -23.23 -15.34 3.46
C LEU A 242 -24.41 -14.40 3.18
N PRO A 243 -24.32 -13.11 3.59
CA PRO A 243 -25.17 -12.06 3.05
C PRO A 243 -25.09 -12.01 1.51
N ARG A 244 -26.18 -11.66 0.84
CA ARG A 244 -26.30 -11.64 -0.64
C ARG A 244 -25.15 -10.87 -1.32
N GLU A 245 -24.74 -9.75 -0.74
CA GLU A 245 -23.61 -8.94 -1.22
C GLU A 245 -22.28 -9.69 -1.14
N ALA A 246 -22.01 -10.38 -0.03
CA ALA A 246 -20.81 -11.19 0.15
C ALA A 246 -20.81 -12.42 -0.76
N GLN A 247 -21.98 -13.00 -1.04
CA GLN A 247 -22.10 -14.08 -2.02
C GLN A 247 -21.67 -13.62 -3.41
N ALA A 248 -22.16 -12.46 -3.84
CA ALA A 248 -21.78 -11.87 -5.12
C ALA A 248 -20.26 -11.59 -5.17
N GLU A 249 -19.70 -11.02 -4.11
CA GLU A 249 -18.26 -10.75 -4.03
C GLU A 249 -17.42 -12.03 -4.07
N ALA A 250 -17.76 -13.04 -3.28
CA ALA A 250 -17.06 -14.33 -3.28
C ALA A 250 -17.14 -15.00 -4.67
N LEU A 251 -18.32 -15.01 -5.29
CA LEU A 251 -18.52 -15.61 -6.62
C LEU A 251 -17.72 -14.86 -7.71
N PHE A 252 -17.71 -13.52 -7.65
CA PHE A 252 -16.92 -12.69 -8.56
C PHE A 252 -15.42 -12.98 -8.40
N ASN A 253 -14.93 -13.03 -7.17
CA ASN A 253 -13.51 -13.28 -6.91
C ASN A 253 -13.08 -14.73 -7.24
N GLN A 254 -13.98 -15.72 -7.11
CA GLN A 254 -13.75 -17.07 -7.64
C GLN A 254 -13.58 -17.05 -9.17
N ALA A 255 -14.45 -16.32 -9.87
CA ALA A 255 -14.38 -16.18 -11.31
C ALA A 255 -13.08 -15.50 -11.76
N GLU A 256 -12.68 -14.42 -11.09
CA GLU A 256 -11.41 -13.75 -11.32
C GLU A 256 -10.23 -14.68 -11.08
N ALA A 257 -10.21 -15.44 -9.97
CA ALA A 257 -9.11 -16.37 -9.69
C ALA A 257 -9.02 -17.46 -10.77
N ARG A 258 -10.15 -18.00 -11.24
CA ARG A 258 -10.22 -18.94 -12.36
C ARG A 258 -9.70 -18.32 -13.67
N LYS A 259 -10.01 -17.05 -13.94
CA LYS A 259 -9.50 -16.29 -15.09
C LYS A 259 -7.98 -16.21 -15.07
N TYR A 260 -7.37 -15.85 -13.95
CA TYR A 260 -5.90 -15.78 -13.83
C TYR A 260 -5.24 -17.16 -13.90
N LEU A 261 -5.94 -18.21 -13.45
CA LEU A 261 -5.53 -19.61 -13.64
C LEU A 261 -5.81 -20.17 -15.05
N LYS A 262 -6.27 -19.32 -15.98
CA LYS A 262 -6.59 -19.66 -17.38
C LYS A 262 -7.73 -20.68 -17.55
N ASP A 263 -8.50 -20.93 -16.50
CA ASP A 263 -9.75 -21.69 -16.54
C ASP A 263 -10.91 -20.78 -16.98
N PHE A 264 -10.80 -20.28 -18.22
CA PHE A 264 -11.72 -19.28 -18.78
C PHE A 264 -13.16 -19.81 -18.90
N ALA A 265 -13.31 -21.11 -19.18
CA ALA A 265 -14.61 -21.75 -19.28
C ALA A 265 -15.34 -21.75 -17.93
N THR A 266 -14.63 -22.01 -16.83
CA THR A 266 -15.24 -21.95 -15.48
C THR A 266 -15.41 -20.51 -15.02
N ALA A 267 -14.43 -19.64 -15.25
CA ALA A 267 -14.53 -18.22 -14.93
C ALA A 267 -15.81 -17.61 -15.53
N ASP A 268 -16.10 -17.85 -16.80
CA ASP A 268 -17.31 -17.33 -17.40
C ASP A 268 -18.60 -17.95 -16.88
N ARG A 269 -18.63 -19.26 -16.63
CA ARG A 269 -19.82 -19.88 -16.03
C ARG A 269 -20.15 -19.21 -14.70
N LEU A 270 -19.14 -18.83 -13.93
CA LEU A 270 -19.30 -18.10 -12.68
C LEU A 270 -19.74 -16.65 -12.92
N TYR A 271 -19.20 -15.93 -13.91
CA TYR A 271 -19.71 -14.60 -14.28
C TYR A 271 -21.17 -14.64 -14.74
N GLY A 272 -21.55 -15.59 -15.60
CA GLY A 272 -22.93 -15.76 -16.05
C GLY A 272 -23.88 -16.21 -14.93
N ARG A 273 -23.36 -16.92 -13.92
CA ARG A 273 -24.10 -17.20 -12.68
C ARG A 273 -24.32 -15.92 -11.88
N LEU A 274 -23.27 -15.11 -11.69
CA LEU A 274 -23.35 -13.83 -10.99
C LEU A 274 -24.39 -12.90 -11.63
N GLN A 275 -24.36 -12.76 -12.95
CA GLN A 275 -25.30 -11.92 -13.70
C GLN A 275 -26.77 -12.37 -13.51
N ARG A 276 -27.03 -13.69 -13.45
CA ARG A 276 -28.39 -14.23 -13.29
C ARG A 276 -28.88 -14.18 -11.85
N GLU A 277 -28.04 -14.55 -10.89
CA GLU A 277 -28.43 -14.70 -9.48
C GLU A 277 -28.37 -13.37 -8.71
N PHE A 278 -27.52 -12.43 -9.15
CA PHE A 278 -27.21 -11.17 -8.47
C PHE A 278 -27.32 -9.97 -9.41
N ALA A 279 -28.32 -9.94 -10.29
CA ALA A 279 -28.51 -8.87 -11.28
C ALA A 279 -28.58 -7.44 -10.69
N ASP A 280 -28.97 -7.34 -9.41
CA ASP A 280 -29.03 -6.13 -8.60
C ASP A 280 -27.65 -5.68 -8.06
N SER A 281 -26.65 -6.57 -8.06
CA SER A 281 -25.31 -6.27 -7.56
C SER A 281 -24.53 -5.40 -8.54
N PRO A 282 -23.76 -4.40 -8.07
CA PRO A 282 -22.82 -3.67 -8.93
C PRO A 282 -21.75 -4.59 -9.56
N LEU A 283 -21.53 -5.78 -8.99
CA LEU A 283 -20.60 -6.77 -9.53
C LEU A 283 -21.17 -7.52 -10.75
N ALA A 284 -22.49 -7.59 -10.92
CA ALA A 284 -23.09 -8.24 -12.10
C ALA A 284 -22.67 -7.56 -13.41
N GLU A 285 -22.61 -6.24 -13.39
CA GLU A 285 -22.18 -5.44 -14.53
C GLU A 285 -20.67 -5.60 -14.80
N ALA A 286 -19.86 -5.71 -13.75
CA ALA A 286 -18.44 -6.05 -13.90
C ALA A 286 -18.25 -7.46 -14.49
N ALA A 287 -19.01 -8.44 -14.00
CA ALA A 287 -18.98 -9.80 -14.53
C ALA A 287 -19.46 -9.89 -15.97
N ARG A 288 -20.42 -9.06 -16.39
CA ARG A 288 -20.84 -8.98 -17.79
C ARG A 288 -19.69 -8.58 -18.69
N ARG A 289 -18.98 -7.50 -18.34
CA ARG A 289 -17.80 -7.05 -19.11
C ARG A 289 -16.70 -8.10 -19.17
N GLU A 290 -16.42 -8.77 -18.05
CA GLU A 290 -15.42 -9.85 -18.04
C GLU A 290 -15.88 -11.05 -18.89
N SER A 291 -17.15 -11.43 -18.78
CA SER A 291 -17.76 -12.50 -19.59
C SER A 291 -17.69 -12.22 -21.09
N GLU A 292 -17.96 -10.98 -21.51
CA GLU A 292 -17.83 -10.52 -22.91
C GLU A 292 -16.38 -10.60 -23.40
N ARG A 293 -15.40 -10.17 -22.60
CA ARG A 293 -13.97 -10.34 -22.92
C ARG A 293 -13.58 -11.82 -23.02
N LEU A 294 -14.15 -12.65 -22.16
CA LEU A 294 -13.94 -14.09 -22.20
C LEU A 294 -14.78 -14.79 -23.28
N ALA A 295 -15.64 -14.11 -24.04
CA ALA A 295 -16.50 -14.75 -25.05
C ALA A 295 -15.72 -15.23 -26.29
N PHE A 296 -14.46 -14.80 -26.47
CA PHE A 296 -13.55 -15.25 -27.53
C PHE A 296 -12.99 -16.68 -27.31
N ARG A 297 -13.84 -17.64 -26.93
CA ARG A 297 -13.42 -18.87 -26.24
C ARG A 297 -12.74 -19.96 -27.04
N GLU A 298 -13.15 -20.21 -28.27
CA GLU A 298 -12.82 -21.50 -28.88
C GLU A 298 -11.55 -21.50 -29.74
N THR A 299 -11.05 -20.32 -30.15
CA THR A 299 -9.92 -20.24 -31.09
C THR A 299 -8.74 -19.40 -30.59
N ALA A 300 -8.88 -18.69 -29.48
CA ALA A 300 -7.91 -17.67 -29.03
C ALA A 300 -7.33 -17.91 -27.62
N SER A 301 -7.32 -19.15 -27.11
CA SER A 301 -6.89 -19.44 -25.72
C SER A 301 -5.49 -18.93 -25.38
N ALA A 302 -4.54 -19.00 -26.32
CA ALA A 302 -3.19 -18.46 -26.15
C ALA A 302 -3.16 -16.93 -26.10
N ALA A 303 -3.89 -16.26 -27.01
CA ALA A 303 -4.02 -14.80 -27.03
C ALA A 303 -4.73 -14.28 -25.77
N LEU A 304 -5.74 -15.00 -25.31
CA LEU A 304 -6.49 -14.67 -24.10
C LEU A 304 -5.65 -14.89 -22.84
N GLY A 305 -4.85 -15.95 -22.80
CA GLY A 305 -3.85 -16.17 -21.77
C GLY A 305 -2.89 -15.00 -21.64
N LEU A 306 -2.28 -14.60 -22.76
CA LEU A 306 -1.39 -13.46 -22.84
C LEU A 306 -2.06 -12.15 -22.43
N TYR A 307 -3.26 -11.87 -22.93
CA TYR A 307 -4.02 -10.67 -22.58
C TYR A 307 -4.21 -10.56 -21.06
N VAL A 308 -4.58 -11.66 -20.40
CA VAL A 308 -4.76 -11.69 -18.94
C VAL A 308 -3.42 -11.47 -18.21
N ASP A 309 -2.32 -12.03 -18.69
CA ASP A 309 -0.99 -11.83 -18.08
C ASP A 309 -0.51 -10.39 -18.25
N ALA A 310 -0.63 -9.83 -19.46
CA ALA A 310 -0.26 -8.44 -19.72
C ALA A 310 -1.12 -7.46 -18.92
N SER A 311 -2.44 -7.70 -18.83
CA SER A 311 -3.35 -6.89 -18.01
C SER A 311 -2.97 -6.93 -16.53
N LEU A 312 -2.53 -8.09 -16.02
CA LEU A 312 -2.07 -8.23 -14.64
C LEU A 312 -0.80 -7.39 -14.39
N LEU A 313 0.18 -7.48 -15.29
CA LEU A 313 1.43 -6.72 -15.20
C LEU A 313 1.15 -5.21 -15.23
N VAL A 314 0.30 -4.76 -16.16
CA VAL A 314 -0.20 -3.37 -16.23
C VAL A 314 -0.87 -2.94 -14.93
N SER A 315 -1.77 -3.76 -14.37
CA SER A 315 -2.47 -3.42 -13.12
C SER A 315 -1.54 -3.27 -11.91
N ARG A 316 -0.36 -3.91 -11.97
CA ARG A 316 0.69 -3.87 -10.95
C ARG A 316 1.78 -2.83 -11.24
N ALA A 317 1.57 -1.98 -12.25
CA ALA A 317 2.55 -1.01 -12.72
C ALA A 317 3.91 -1.62 -13.13
N GLN A 318 3.91 -2.89 -13.54
CA GLN A 318 5.10 -3.59 -14.05
C GLN A 318 5.20 -3.38 -15.57
N TRP A 319 5.30 -2.12 -15.98
CA TRP A 319 5.13 -1.67 -17.36
C TRP A 319 6.16 -2.26 -18.32
N GLU A 320 7.43 -2.34 -17.92
CA GLU A 320 8.50 -2.92 -18.75
C GLU A 320 8.28 -4.40 -19.01
N GLN A 321 7.84 -5.15 -17.99
CA GLN A 321 7.54 -6.57 -18.12
C GLN A 321 6.33 -6.79 -19.02
N ALA A 322 5.27 -5.98 -18.85
CA ALA A 322 4.10 -6.01 -19.72
C ALA A 322 4.50 -5.75 -21.17
N LEU A 323 5.31 -4.71 -21.41
CA LEU A 323 5.76 -4.32 -22.74
C LEU A 323 6.63 -5.39 -23.40
N ALA A 324 7.54 -6.02 -22.65
CA ALA A 324 8.36 -7.12 -23.13
C ALA A 324 7.49 -8.32 -23.57
N LEU A 325 6.50 -8.69 -22.75
CA LEU A 325 5.56 -9.77 -23.04
C LEU A 325 4.72 -9.48 -24.30
N LEU A 326 4.18 -8.27 -24.40
CA LEU A 326 3.36 -7.83 -25.53
C LEU A 326 4.16 -7.76 -26.84
N ASN A 327 5.39 -7.24 -26.79
CA ASN A 327 6.27 -7.18 -27.96
C ASN A 327 6.64 -8.56 -28.48
N ALA A 328 6.99 -9.49 -27.59
CA ALA A 328 7.35 -10.86 -27.98
C ALA A 328 6.20 -11.56 -28.72
N TYR A 329 4.96 -11.38 -28.23
CA TYR A 329 3.79 -11.97 -28.88
C TYR A 329 3.45 -11.28 -30.20
N LEU A 330 3.30 -9.96 -30.21
CA LEU A 330 2.87 -9.20 -31.39
C LEU A 330 3.90 -9.25 -32.53
N ALA A 331 5.17 -9.52 -32.24
CA ALA A 331 6.18 -9.79 -33.28
C ALA A 331 5.91 -11.07 -34.07
N THR A 332 5.26 -12.06 -33.45
CA THR A 332 4.95 -13.36 -34.08
C THR A 332 3.49 -13.47 -34.52
N GLN A 333 2.58 -12.76 -33.86
CA GLN A 333 1.14 -12.76 -34.10
C GLN A 333 0.60 -11.32 -34.11
N PRO A 334 0.87 -10.53 -35.16
CA PRO A 334 0.48 -9.12 -35.24
C PRO A 334 -1.03 -8.91 -35.45
N THR A 335 -1.74 -9.97 -35.85
CA THR A 335 -3.19 -9.96 -36.10
C THR A 335 -3.84 -11.13 -35.37
N GLY A 336 -5.05 -10.95 -34.87
CA GLY A 336 -5.80 -12.01 -34.21
C GLY A 336 -7.00 -11.46 -33.42
N PRO A 337 -7.82 -12.34 -32.83
CA PRO A 337 -9.07 -11.95 -32.16
C PRO A 337 -8.92 -10.96 -30.99
N LEU A 338 -7.71 -10.83 -30.43
CA LEU A 338 -7.39 -9.89 -29.34
C LEU A 338 -6.24 -8.95 -29.69
N ALA A 339 -5.80 -8.91 -30.94
CA ALA A 339 -4.64 -8.10 -31.32
C ALA A 339 -4.89 -6.59 -31.08
N ASP A 340 -6.11 -6.13 -31.28
CA ASP A 340 -6.56 -4.77 -30.93
C ASP A 340 -6.40 -4.48 -29.43
N HIS A 341 -6.88 -5.36 -28.56
CA HIS A 341 -6.78 -5.22 -27.11
C HIS A 341 -5.32 -5.26 -26.63
N LEU A 342 -4.48 -6.13 -27.23
CA LEU A 342 -3.06 -6.22 -26.91
C LEU A 342 -2.29 -4.98 -27.36
N LEU A 343 -2.67 -4.38 -28.50
CA LEU A 343 -2.11 -3.10 -28.95
C LEU A 343 -2.52 -1.95 -28.03
N LEU A 344 -3.76 -1.94 -27.50
CA LEU A 344 -4.19 -0.95 -26.52
C LEU A 344 -3.34 -1.04 -25.25
N LEU A 345 -3.24 -2.25 -24.65
CA LEU A 345 -2.40 -2.48 -23.46
C LEU A 345 -0.94 -2.09 -23.69
N LYS A 346 -0.42 -2.33 -24.90
CA LYS A 346 0.94 -1.91 -25.27
C LYS A 346 1.05 -0.38 -25.30
N GLY A 347 0.06 0.31 -25.86
CA GLY A 347 -0.04 1.76 -25.83
C GLY A 347 -0.01 2.31 -24.40
N GLU A 348 -0.86 1.78 -23.52
CA GLU A 348 -0.92 2.17 -22.10
C GLU A 348 0.41 1.98 -21.37
N ALA A 349 1.06 0.83 -21.57
CA ALA A 349 2.36 0.56 -20.98
C ALA A 349 3.45 1.53 -21.48
N LEU A 350 3.42 1.90 -22.77
CA LEU A 350 4.35 2.88 -23.33
C LEU A 350 4.10 4.29 -22.79
N ILE A 351 2.84 4.70 -22.61
CA ILE A 351 2.46 5.97 -21.98
C ILE A 351 3.01 6.04 -20.56
N ALA A 352 2.79 5.01 -19.74
CA ALA A 352 3.26 4.97 -18.35
C ALA A 352 4.79 5.00 -18.23
N LEU A 353 5.50 4.55 -19.27
CA LEU A 353 6.98 4.61 -19.37
C LEU A 353 7.51 5.93 -19.96
N GLY A 354 6.64 6.88 -20.31
CA GLY A 354 7.05 8.13 -20.99
C GLY A 354 7.55 7.92 -22.42
N ARG A 355 7.28 6.76 -23.03
CA ARG A 355 7.69 6.42 -24.41
C ARG A 355 6.63 6.90 -25.42
N THR A 356 6.38 8.21 -25.40
CA THR A 356 5.26 8.88 -26.09
C THR A 356 5.19 8.58 -27.59
N GLU A 357 6.30 8.69 -28.32
CA GLU A 357 6.32 8.46 -29.77
C GLU A 357 5.92 7.02 -30.14
N GLU A 358 6.40 6.04 -29.36
CA GLU A 358 6.04 4.63 -29.57
C GLU A 358 4.59 4.35 -29.21
N ALA A 359 4.07 5.01 -28.16
CA ALA A 359 2.66 4.93 -27.79
C ALA A 359 1.77 5.47 -28.92
N LEU A 360 2.08 6.67 -29.43
CA LEU A 360 1.38 7.28 -30.56
C LEU A 360 1.38 6.38 -31.79
N ALA A 361 2.54 5.81 -32.15
CA ALA A 361 2.65 4.88 -33.27
C ALA A 361 1.79 3.62 -33.06
N THR A 362 1.81 3.04 -31.86
CA THR A 362 1.06 1.83 -31.51
C THR A 362 -0.45 2.06 -31.57
N LEU A 363 -0.94 3.16 -30.98
CA LEU A 363 -2.36 3.49 -30.95
C LEU A 363 -2.88 3.86 -32.35
N ARG A 364 -2.10 4.57 -33.18
CA ARG A 364 -2.44 4.82 -34.58
C ARG A 364 -2.55 3.53 -35.39
N ALA A 365 -1.64 2.58 -35.16
CA ALA A 365 -1.69 1.26 -35.81
C ALA A 365 -2.95 0.48 -35.40
N LEU A 366 -3.37 0.55 -34.13
CA LEU A 366 -4.63 -0.02 -33.67
C LEU A 366 -5.82 0.58 -34.42
N LEU A 367 -5.95 1.90 -34.45
CA LEU A 367 -7.08 2.57 -35.11
C LEU A 367 -7.15 2.29 -36.62
N ALA A 368 -6.00 2.16 -37.28
CA ALA A 368 -5.91 1.85 -38.70
C ALA A 368 -6.20 0.37 -39.00
N GLY A 369 -5.70 -0.53 -38.15
CA GLY A 369 -5.81 -1.99 -38.36
C GLY A 369 -7.15 -2.57 -37.92
N PHE A 370 -7.85 -1.93 -36.98
CA PHE A 370 -9.07 -2.46 -36.36
C PHE A 370 -10.19 -1.41 -36.29
N PRO A 371 -10.78 -1.02 -37.45
CA PRO A 371 -11.74 0.08 -37.54
C PRO A 371 -13.06 -0.16 -36.77
N ASP A 372 -13.43 -1.44 -36.56
CA ASP A 372 -14.64 -1.85 -35.84
C ASP A 372 -14.33 -2.34 -34.41
N SER A 373 -13.11 -2.14 -33.93
CA SER A 373 -12.70 -2.60 -32.60
C SER A 373 -13.50 -1.92 -31.48
N PRO A 374 -13.94 -2.66 -30.45
CA PRO A 374 -14.59 -2.08 -29.28
C PRO A 374 -13.64 -1.16 -28.48
N VAL A 375 -12.32 -1.36 -28.57
CA VAL A 375 -11.32 -0.53 -27.86
C VAL A 375 -10.90 0.72 -28.64
N ARG A 376 -11.48 0.94 -29.82
CA ARG A 376 -11.14 2.08 -30.70
C ARG A 376 -11.36 3.44 -30.02
N GLN A 377 -12.46 3.59 -29.28
CA GLN A 377 -12.78 4.84 -28.59
C GLN A 377 -11.73 5.17 -27.52
N GLU A 378 -11.33 4.18 -26.74
CA GLU A 378 -10.32 4.31 -25.68
C GLU A 378 -8.94 4.64 -26.29
N ALA A 379 -8.54 3.95 -27.36
CA ALA A 379 -7.32 4.27 -28.08
C ALA A 379 -7.31 5.70 -28.67
N ALA A 380 -8.45 6.19 -29.16
CA ALA A 380 -8.58 7.55 -29.68
C ALA A 380 -8.45 8.61 -28.57
N GLN A 381 -8.99 8.34 -27.37
CA GLN A 381 -8.86 9.22 -26.21
C GLN A 381 -7.40 9.36 -25.79
N HIS A 382 -6.67 8.25 -25.69
CA HIS A 382 -5.24 8.31 -25.37
C HIS A 382 -4.41 9.07 -26.42
N LEU A 383 -4.75 8.96 -27.71
CA LEU A 383 -4.09 9.76 -28.74
C LEU A 383 -4.35 11.25 -28.59
N GLU A 384 -5.57 11.64 -28.23
CA GLU A 384 -5.95 13.03 -27.99
C GLU A 384 -5.21 13.59 -26.77
N GLU A 385 -5.15 12.83 -25.67
CA GLU A 385 -4.40 13.18 -24.47
C GLU A 385 -2.91 13.41 -24.78
N LEU A 386 -2.27 12.48 -25.49
CA LEU A 386 -0.85 12.60 -25.85
C LEU A 386 -0.56 13.72 -26.86
N ALA A 387 -1.54 14.10 -27.69
CA ALA A 387 -1.41 15.20 -28.64
C ALA A 387 -1.70 16.58 -28.00
N GLY A 388 -2.37 16.58 -26.84
CA GLY A 388 -2.76 17.76 -26.07
C GLY A 388 -1.62 18.41 -25.25
N ASP A 389 -0.44 17.78 -25.17
CA ASP A 389 0.73 18.28 -24.44
C ASP A 389 1.85 18.91 -25.33
N PRO A 390 1.63 20.04 -26.05
CA PRO A 390 2.75 20.84 -26.55
C PRO A 390 3.14 22.07 -25.70
N GLU A 391 2.48 22.40 -24.57
CA GLU A 391 2.61 23.75 -23.96
C GLU A 391 3.10 23.91 -22.51
N GLU A 392 3.63 22.88 -21.82
CA GLU A 392 4.29 23.10 -20.50
C GLU A 392 5.81 22.82 -20.44
N SER A 393 6.46 22.51 -21.57
CA SER A 393 7.86 22.04 -21.52
C SER A 393 8.95 23.09 -21.80
N GLU A 394 8.71 24.25 -22.42
CA GLU A 394 9.80 25.20 -22.70
C GLU A 394 9.36 26.68 -22.70
N ALA A 395 9.43 27.32 -21.54
CA ALA A 395 9.71 28.75 -21.47
C ALA A 395 11.14 28.93 -20.95
N PRO A 396 12.15 29.25 -21.78
CA PRO A 396 13.44 29.67 -21.27
C PRO A 396 13.27 31.03 -20.60
N ALA A 397 13.70 31.11 -19.35
CA ALA A 397 13.91 32.36 -18.63
C ALA A 397 14.83 33.27 -19.48
N ALA A 398 14.25 34.24 -20.17
CA ALA A 398 14.99 35.32 -20.76
C ALA A 398 15.47 36.22 -19.62
N GLY A 399 16.75 36.05 -19.29
CA GLY A 399 17.45 36.83 -18.29
C GLY A 399 17.54 38.31 -18.63
N ASP A 400 17.60 39.09 -17.54
CA ASP A 400 17.91 40.51 -17.48
C ASP A 400 19.07 40.91 -18.39
N ARG A 401 18.94 42.09 -18.99
CA ARG A 401 20.04 42.95 -19.42
C ARG A 401 19.91 44.31 -18.77
#